data_AF-A0A6P6P9K8-F1
#
_entry.id   AF-A0A6P6P9K8-F1
#
_cell.length_a   1.000
_cell.length_b   1.000
_cell.length_c   1.000
_cell.angle_alpha   90.00
_cell.angle_beta   90.00
_cell.angle_gamma   90.00
#
_symmetry.space_group_name_H-M   'P 1'
#
loop_
_entity.id
_entity.type
_entity.pdbx_description
1 polymer ?
#
loop_
_entity_poly.entity_id
_entity_poly.type
_entity_poly.pdbx_seq_one_letter_code
_entity_poly.pdbx_strand_id
1 'polypeptide(L)'
;MRPYDHNINPRENKFVAFSAIGEGFHNYHHTFPHDYATSEFGSRLNVTKAFIDLMCFFGLAKDCRRVTRETIMARVKRTGDGSHKSG
;
A
#
# COMPACT_ATOMS: atom_id res chain seq x y z
N MET A 1 -3.58 -10.05 -8.37
CA MET A 1 -2.55 -9.56 -9.31
C MET A 1 -1.28 -9.17 -8.54
N ARG A 2 -0.09 -9.05 -9.16
CA ARG A 2 1.19 -8.75 -8.49
C ARG A 2 1.91 -7.54 -9.12
N PRO A 3 1.31 -6.34 -9.04
CA PRO A 3 1.75 -5.16 -9.76
C PRO A 3 3.11 -4.58 -9.32
N TYR A 4 3.57 -4.86 -8.10
CA TYR A 4 4.82 -4.29 -7.55
C TYR A 4 5.97 -5.29 -7.53
N ASP A 5 5.69 -6.54 -7.17
CA ASP A 5 6.68 -7.62 -7.17
C ASP A 5 6.04 -8.98 -7.49
N HIS A 6 6.39 -9.55 -8.65
CA HIS A 6 5.92 -10.87 -9.08
C HIS A 6 6.70 -12.03 -8.46
N ASN A 7 7.88 -11.78 -7.89
CA ASN A 7 8.73 -12.81 -7.29
C ASN A 7 8.18 -13.30 -5.94
N ILE A 8 7.30 -12.52 -5.33
CA ILE A 8 6.65 -12.86 -4.06
C ILE A 8 5.25 -13.41 -4.31
N ASN A 9 4.78 -14.30 -3.42
CA ASN A 9 3.43 -14.87 -3.49
C ASN A 9 2.26 -13.91 -3.14
N PRO A 10 2.42 -12.91 -2.24
CA PRO A 10 1.35 -11.97 -1.90
C PRO A 10 0.74 -11.30 -3.12
N ARG A 11 -0.60 -11.31 -3.19
CA ARG A 11 -1.35 -10.77 -4.33
C ARG A 11 -2.25 -9.63 -3.90
N GLU A 12 -2.40 -8.65 -4.78
CA GLU A 12 -3.48 -7.68 -4.66
C GLU A 12 -4.82 -8.30 -5.01
N ASN A 13 -5.79 -8.06 -4.12
CA ASN A 13 -7.20 -8.34 -4.33
C ASN A 13 -8.02 -7.12 -3.87
N LYS A 14 -8.42 -6.28 -4.82
CA LYS A 14 -9.19 -5.05 -4.56
C LYS A 14 -10.59 -5.32 -3.98
N PHE A 15 -11.17 -6.48 -4.27
CA PHE A 15 -12.47 -6.88 -3.72
C PHE A 15 -12.34 -7.22 -2.23
N VAL A 16 -11.28 -7.96 -1.86
CA VAL A 16 -10.92 -8.19 -0.45
C VAL A 16 -10.50 -6.89 0.23
N ALA A 17 -9.83 -5.96 -0.46
CA ALA A 17 -9.50 -4.65 0.11
C ALA A 17 -10.75 -3.86 0.52
N PHE A 18 -11.83 -4.01 -0.26
CA PHE A 18 -13.12 -3.38 0.00
C PHE A 18 -13.89 -4.09 1.11
N SER A 19 -13.91 -5.43 1.11
CA SER A 19 -14.67 -6.23 2.09
C SER A 19 -13.96 -6.41 3.45
N ALA A 20 -12.64 -6.38 3.49
CA ALA A 20 -11.81 -6.63 4.69
C ALA A 20 -11.06 -5.37 5.16
N ILE A 21 -11.63 -4.18 4.95
CA ILE A 21 -11.17 -2.92 5.57
C ILE A 21 -9.66 -2.67 5.35
N GLY A 22 -9.17 -2.83 4.12
CA GLY A 22 -7.78 -2.50 3.77
C GLY A 22 -6.79 -3.66 3.69
N GLU A 23 -7.17 -4.90 4.01
CA GLU A 23 -6.29 -6.09 3.90
C GLU A 23 -6.12 -6.64 2.47
N GLY A 24 -6.51 -5.90 1.42
CA GLY A 24 -6.43 -6.42 0.05
C GLY A 24 -5.16 -6.05 -0.71
N PHE A 25 -4.28 -5.20 -0.16
CA PHE A 25 -3.07 -4.69 -0.81
C PHE A 25 -1.82 -5.48 -0.43
N HIS A 26 -1.93 -6.81 -0.32
CA HIS A 26 -0.83 -7.63 0.17
C HIS A 26 0.43 -7.58 -0.71
N ASN A 27 0.31 -7.41 -2.03
CA ASN A 27 1.50 -7.25 -2.86
C ASN A 27 2.24 -5.94 -2.56
N TYR A 28 1.54 -4.82 -2.35
CA TYR A 28 2.15 -3.56 -1.93
C TYR A 28 2.73 -3.65 -0.52
N HIS A 29 1.95 -4.14 0.45
CA HIS A 29 2.35 -4.24 1.85
C HIS A 29 3.64 -5.07 2.03
N HIS A 30 3.75 -6.22 1.37
CA HIS A 30 4.97 -7.04 1.43
C HIS A 30 6.13 -6.46 0.60
N THR A 31 5.86 -5.59 -0.37
CA THR A 31 6.93 -4.92 -1.15
C THR A 31 7.48 -3.70 -0.40
N PHE A 32 6.63 -3.01 0.37
CA PHE A 32 6.94 -1.78 1.09
C PHE A 32 6.50 -1.86 2.56
N PRO A 33 7.13 -2.72 3.39
CA PRO A 33 6.70 -2.93 4.78
C PRO A 33 6.86 -1.69 5.67
N HIS A 34 7.68 -0.72 5.25
CA HIS A 34 7.89 0.54 5.97
C HIS A 34 6.86 1.63 5.63
N ASP A 35 5.94 1.39 4.69
CA ASP A 35 4.87 2.32 4.36
C ASP A 35 3.70 2.16 5.34
N TYR A 36 3.46 3.20 6.14
CA TYR A 36 2.38 3.18 7.15
C TYR A 36 0.98 3.07 6.53
N ALA A 37 0.81 3.51 5.27
CA ALA A 37 -0.48 3.52 4.60
C ALA A 37 -0.82 2.17 3.95
N THR A 38 0.11 1.20 3.96
CA THR A 38 -0.03 -0.18 3.44
C THR A 38 -0.61 -0.30 2.02
N SER A 39 -0.69 0.81 1.29
CA SER A 39 -1.30 0.93 -0.03
C SER A 39 -0.79 2.20 -0.74
N GLU A 40 -0.53 2.10 -2.04
CA GLU A 40 -0.06 3.23 -2.86
C GLU A 40 -1.08 4.37 -2.89
N PHE A 41 -2.33 4.04 -3.24
CA PHE A 41 -3.37 5.03 -3.51
C PHE A 41 -4.13 5.50 -2.27
N GLY A 42 -3.80 4.97 -1.08
CA GLY A 42 -4.57 5.24 0.14
C GLY A 42 -6.03 4.89 -0.11
N SER A 43 -6.37 3.60 -0.07
CA SER A 43 -7.75 3.16 -0.27
C SER A 43 -8.73 4.07 0.49
N ARG A 44 -9.80 4.50 -0.18
CA ARG A 44 -10.93 5.24 0.42
C ARG A 44 -11.53 4.56 1.67
N LEU A 45 -11.14 3.31 1.95
CA LEU A 45 -11.58 2.50 3.09
C LEU A 45 -10.41 2.03 3.98
N ASN A 46 -9.23 2.64 3.91
CA ASN A 46 -8.14 2.30 4.82
C ASN A 46 -8.39 2.93 6.21
N VAL A 47 -9.25 2.28 6.99
CA VAL A 47 -9.60 2.69 8.36
C VAL A 47 -8.35 2.79 9.23
N THR A 48 -7.36 1.92 9.03
CA THR A 48 -6.07 1.95 9.73
C THR A 48 -5.28 3.23 9.42
N LYS A 49 -5.22 3.65 8.15
CA LYS A 49 -4.61 4.95 7.79
C LYS A 49 -5.35 6.10 8.46
N ALA A 50 -6.69 6.12 8.43
CA ALA A 50 -7.47 7.19 9.05
C ALA A 50 -7.24 7.25 10.58
N PHE A 51 -7.14 6.09 11.22
CA PHE A 51 -6.79 5.99 12.63
C PHE A 51 -5.37 6.53 12.91
N ILE A 52 -4.37 6.13 12.13
CA ILE A 52 -3.00 6.63 12.28
C ILE A 52 -2.92 8.13 12.00
N ASP A 53 -3.61 8.63 10.98
CA ASP A 53 -3.68 10.07 10.68
C ASP A 53 -4.35 10.84 11.84
N LEU A 54 -5.37 10.28 12.48
CA LEU A 54 -6.00 10.84 13.68
C LEU A 54 -5.03 10.87 14.88
N MET A 55 -4.26 9.80 15.07
CA MET A 55 -3.21 9.77 16.11
C MET A 55 -2.06 10.76 15.79
N CYS A 56 -1.67 10.90 14.52
CA CYS A 56 -0.69 11.89 14.05
C CYS A 56 -1.27 13.31 14.26
N PHE A 57 -2.58 13.54 14.09
CA PHE A 57 -3.27 14.81 14.38
C PHE A 57 -3.31 15.17 15.87
N PHE A 58 -3.60 14.20 16.75
CA PHE A 58 -3.54 14.40 18.20
C PHE A 58 -2.10 14.42 18.77
N GLY A 59 -1.07 14.27 17.92
CA GLY A 59 0.33 14.25 18.33
C GLY A 59 0.77 12.96 19.07
N LEU A 60 -0.09 11.94 19.06
CA LEU A 60 0.15 10.62 19.67
C LEU A 60 1.04 9.73 18.78
N ALA A 61 1.04 9.97 17.46
CA ALA A 61 1.95 9.35 16.51
C ALA A 61 2.83 10.41 15.85
N LYS A 62 4.09 10.06 15.57
CA LYS A 62 5.07 10.88 14.86
C LYS A 62 5.77 10.00 13.84
N ASP A 63 6.35 10.60 12.80
CA ASP A 63 7.07 9.88 11.74
C ASP A 63 6.23 8.87 10.93
N CYS A 64 5.02 9.27 10.53
CA CYS A 64 4.16 8.57 9.58
C CYS A 64 4.88 8.42 8.20
N ARG A 65 5.77 7.41 8.03
CA ARG A 65 6.63 7.20 6.84
C ARG A 65 5.87 6.63 5.65
N ARG A 66 5.94 7.30 4.51
CA ARG A 66 5.32 6.89 3.23
C ARG A 66 6.38 6.72 2.16
N VAL A 67 6.23 5.71 1.31
CA VAL A 67 7.16 5.49 0.20
C VAL A 67 6.88 6.51 -0.91
N THR A 68 7.95 7.03 -1.52
CA THR A 68 7.83 8.03 -2.58
C THR A 68 7.34 7.41 -3.88
N ARG A 69 6.64 8.19 -4.72
CA ARG A 69 6.09 7.72 -6.00
C ARG A 69 7.21 7.22 -6.92
N GLU A 70 8.37 7.86 -6.90
CA GLU A 70 9.54 7.48 -7.70
C GLU A 70 10.04 6.09 -7.29
N THR A 71 10.09 5.80 -5.99
CA THR A 71 10.52 4.50 -5.46
C THR A 71 9.53 3.40 -5.84
N ILE A 72 8.23 3.70 -5.76
CA ILE A 72 7.17 2.77 -6.17
C ILE A 72 7.30 2.45 -7.66
N MET A 73 7.37 3.49 -8.51
CA MET A 73 7.49 3.32 -9.96
C MET A 73 8.77 2.59 -10.37
N ALA A 74 9.90 2.87 -9.70
CA ALA A 74 11.15 2.16 -9.92
C ALA A 74 11.01 0.65 -9.61
N ARG A 75 10.30 0.31 -8.52
CA ARG A 75 10.05 -1.09 -8.15
C ARG A 75 9.08 -1.77 -9.13
N VAL A 76 8.00 -1.11 -9.52
CA VAL A 76 7.06 -1.60 -10.55
C VAL A 76 7.80 -1.89 -11.86
N LYS A 77 8.67 -0.98 -12.31
CA LYS A 77 9.47 -1.19 -13.54
C LYS A 77 10.45 -2.36 -13.41
N ARG A 78 10.99 -2.59 -12.21
CA ARG A 78 12.00 -3.64 -11.96
C ARG A 78 11.39 -5.03 -11.77
N THR A 79 10.28 -5.13 -11.03
CA THR A 79 9.73 -6.42 -10.56
C THR A 79 8.22 -6.55 -10.71
N GLY A 80 7.51 -5.56 -11.26
CA GLY A 80 6.06 -5.67 -11.47
C GLY A 80 5.71 -6.74 -12.51
N ASP A 81 4.48 -7.28 -12.43
CA ASP A 81 3.93 -8.23 -13.40
C ASP A 81 3.23 -7.56 -14.60
N GLY A 82 3.36 -6.24 -14.75
CA GLY A 82 2.70 -5.44 -15.80
C GLY A 82 1.23 -5.11 -15.51
N SER A 83 0.66 -5.54 -14.39
CA SER A 83 -0.74 -5.24 -14.02
C SER A 83 -0.90 -3.92 -13.26
N HIS A 84 0.18 -3.14 -13.06
CA HIS A 84 0.14 -1.87 -12.34
C HIS A 84 -0.63 -0.83 -13.18
N LYS A 85 -1.64 -0.20 -12.57
CA LYS A 85 -2.42 0.85 -13.23
C LYS A 85 -1.87 2.20 -12.78
N SER A 86 -1.44 3.01 -13.73
CA SER A 86 -1.14 4.43 -13.53
C SER A 86 -2.44 5.18 -13.25
N GLY A 87 -2.74 5.35 -11.96
CA GLY A 87 -3.73 6.31 -11.47
C GLY A 87 -3.13 7.71 -11.31
#